data_AF-A0A068NYV8-F1
#
_entry.id   AF-A0A068NYV8-F1
#
_cell.length_a   1.000
_cell.length_b   1.000
_cell.length_c   1.000
_cell.angle_alpha   90.00
_cell.angle_beta   90.00
_cell.angle_gamma   90.00
#
_symmetry.space_group_name_H-M   'P 1'
#
loop_
_entity.id
_entity.type
_entity.pdbx_description
1 polymer ?
#
loop_
_entity_poly.entity_id
_entity_poly.type
_entity_poly.pdbx_seq_one_letter_code
_entity_poly.pdbx_strand_id
1 'polypeptide(L)' 'MSDVVREIKRASSVWVSREKNRGFSWQAGYGAFSVSRWELDALRTYIAGQEEHHHAVSSADELRALLLEHGVEYEEKYFE' A
#
# COMPACT_ATOMS: atom_id res chain seq x y z
N MET A 1 -10.28 -6.09 -9.77
CA MET A 1 -9.33 -5.79 -8.69
C MET A 1 -9.96 -4.92 -7.60
N SER A 2 -10.58 -3.79 -7.95
CA SER A 2 -11.23 -2.89 -6.98
C SER A 2 -12.22 -3.58 -6.02
N ASP A 3 -13.10 -4.44 -6.54
CA ASP A 3 -14.06 -5.18 -5.70
C ASP A 3 -13.39 -6.07 -4.66
N VAL A 4 -12.29 -6.75 -5.04
CA VAL A 4 -11.54 -7.64 -4.14
C VAL A 4 -10.93 -6.83 -2.99
N VAL A 5 -10.26 -5.71 -3.32
CA VAL A 5 -9.65 -4.84 -2.31
C VAL A 5 -10.72 -4.22 -1.41
N ARG A 6 -11.86 -3.82 -1.98
CA ARG A 6 -13.00 -3.29 -1.21
C ARG A 6 -13.50 -4.30 -0.19
N GLU A 7 -13.74 -5.55 -0.59
CA GLU A 7 -14.24 -6.58 0.32
C GLU A 7 -13.22 -6.94 1.41
N ILE A 8 -11.93 -7.01 1.07
CA ILE A 8 -10.86 -7.22 2.06
C ILE A 8 -10.84 -6.07 3.07
N LYS A 9 -10.84 -4.82 2.61
CA LYS A 9 -10.85 -3.64 3.50
C LYS A 9 -12.10 -3.62 4.38
N ARG A 10 -13.27 -3.91 3.82
CA ARG A 10 -14.55 -3.94 4.55
C ARG A 10 -14.55 -5.00 5.64
N ALA A 11 -14.21 -6.25 5.31
CA ALA A 11 -14.22 -7.35 6.26
C ALA A 11 -13.22 -7.13 7.40
N SER A 12 -12.01 -6.69 7.06
CA SER A 12 -10.97 -6.39 8.05
C SER A 12 -11.32 -5.19 8.92
N SER A 13 -11.91 -4.11 8.40
CA SER A 13 -12.35 -2.97 9.22
C SER A 13 -13.35 -3.38 10.30
N VAL A 14 -14.34 -4.23 9.94
CA VAL A 14 -15.31 -4.73 10.91
C VAL A 14 -14.63 -5.57 11.99
N TRP A 15 -13.71 -6.45 11.61
CA TRP A 15 -12.99 -7.30 12.54
C TRP A 15 -12.05 -6.50 13.47
N VAL A 16 -11.20 -5.62 12.93
CA VAL A 16 -10.27 -4.78 13.72
C VAL A 16 -11.04 -3.85 14.65
N SER A 17 -12.14 -3.24 14.19
CA SER A 17 -12.98 -2.38 15.01
C SER A 17 -13.59 -3.10 16.20
N ARG A 18 -13.93 -4.38 16.04
CA ARG A 18 -14.47 -5.22 17.13
C ARG A 18 -13.39 -5.70 18.09
N GLU A 19 -12.28 -6.21 17.56
CA GLU A 19 -11.33 -7.00 18.37
C GLU A 19 -10.13 -6.20 18.88
N LYS A 20 -9.78 -5.07 18.25
CA LYS A 20 -8.51 -4.39 18.48
C LYS A 20 -8.65 -2.88 18.70
N ASN A 21 -9.29 -2.17 17.78
CA ASN A 21 -9.37 -0.71 17.80
C ASN A 21 -10.68 -0.22 17.18
N ARG A 22 -11.64 0.20 18.01
CA ARG A 22 -12.97 0.68 17.60
C ARG A 22 -12.95 1.84 16.60
N GLY A 23 -11.89 2.66 16.61
CA GLY A 23 -11.72 3.80 15.71
C GLY A 23 -10.93 3.48 14.42
N PHE A 24 -10.61 2.22 14.19
CA PHE A 24 -9.82 1.83 13.01
C PHE A 24 -10.57 2.15 11.70
N SER A 25 -9.85 2.76 10.77
CA SER A 25 -10.28 2.94 9.39
C SER A 25 -9.07 2.77 8.46
N TRP A 26 -9.32 2.19 7.29
CA TRP A 26 -8.30 2.15 6.24
C TRP A 26 -8.16 3.53 5.59
N GLN A 27 -6.97 3.81 5.08
CA GLN A 27 -6.78 4.91 4.13
C GLN A 27 -7.72 4.74 2.92
N ALA A 28 -8.19 5.87 2.42
CA ALA A 28 -9.00 5.94 1.20
C ALA A 28 -8.16 5.51 -0.03
N GLY A 29 -8.81 4.93 -1.03
CA GLY A 29 -8.14 4.45 -2.24
C GLY A 29 -7.28 3.20 -2.01
N TYR A 30 -6.54 2.77 -3.03
CA TYR A 30 -5.54 1.70 -2.94
C TYR A 30 -4.58 1.80 -4.13
N GLY A 31 -3.34 1.33 -3.95
CA GLY A 31 -2.38 1.11 -5.05
C GLY A 31 -2.42 -0.34 -5.51
N ALA A 32 -2.27 -0.58 -6.82
CA ALA A 32 -2.14 -1.91 -7.39
C ALA A 32 -1.16 -1.87 -8.56
N PHE A 33 -0.04 -2.58 -8.40
CA PHE A 33 1.02 -2.66 -9.40
C PHE A 33 1.13 -4.11 -9.88
N SER A 34 1.26 -4.30 -11.20
CA SER A 34 1.47 -5.62 -11.79
C SER A 34 2.96 -5.90 -11.87
N VAL A 35 3.38 -7.09 -11.42
CA VAL A 35 4.78 -7.53 -11.46
C VAL A 35 4.92 -8.79 -12.29
N SER A 36 6.07 -9.00 -12.90
CA SER A 36 6.40 -10.24 -13.59
C SER A 36 6.69 -11.37 -12.59
N ARG A 37 6.55 -12.62 -13.05
CA ARG A 37 6.86 -13.80 -12.22
C ARG A 37 8.32 -13.83 -11.74
N TRP A 38 9.23 -13.22 -12.50
CA TRP A 38 10.67 -13.21 -12.22
C TRP A 38 11.03 -12.27 -11.08
N GLU A 39 10.18 -11.29 -10.79
CA GLU A 39 10.40 -10.29 -9.73
C GLU A 39 9.90 -10.76 -8.36
N LEU A 40 9.27 -11.94 -8.27
CA LEU A 40 8.62 -12.40 -7.03
C LEU A 40 9.58 -12.49 -5.84
N ASP A 41 10.80 -12.99 -6.04
CA ASP A 41 11.76 -13.13 -4.94
C ASP A 41 12.36 -11.78 -4.53
N ALA A 42 12.57 -10.88 -5.49
CA ALA A 42 12.95 -9.50 -5.21
C ALA A 42 11.84 -8.78 -4.43
N LEU A 43 10.58 -8.91 -4.85
CA LEU A 43 9.43 -8.29 -4.21
C LEU A 43 9.23 -8.82 -2.77
N ARG A 44 9.40 -10.12 -2.55
CA ARG A 44 9.35 -10.71 -1.20
C ARG A 44 10.39 -10.10 -0.29
N THR A 45 11.62 -9.97 -0.78
CA THR A 45 12.73 -9.38 -0.03
C THR A 45 12.45 -7.91 0.28
N TYR A 46 11.96 -7.16 -0.72
CA TYR A 46 11.55 -5.78 -0.56
C TYR A 46 10.46 -5.61 0.52
N ILE A 47 9.38 -6.38 0.47
CA ILE A 47 8.29 -6.33 1.46
C ILE A 47 8.79 -6.69 2.87
N ALA A 48 9.65 -7.70 2.99
CA ALA A 48 10.18 -8.14 4.28
C ALA A 48 11.06 -7.07 4.96
N GLY A 49 11.72 -6.21 4.17
CA GLY A 49 12.57 -5.11 4.67
C GLY A 49 11.87 -3.77 4.86
N GLN A 50 10.55 -3.68 4.62
CA GLN A 50 9.80 -2.42 4.63
C GLN A 50 9.88 -1.66 5.96
N GLU A 51 9.82 -2.37 7.09
CA GLU A 51 9.89 -1.73 8.41
C GLU A 51 11.21 -0.95 8.58
N GLU A 52 12.34 -1.56 8.24
CA GLU A 52 13.65 -0.91 8.28
C GLU A 52 13.77 0.20 7.24
N HIS A 53 13.27 -0.05 6.02
CA HIS A 53 13.29 0.94 4.94
C HIS A 53 12.54 2.22 5.33
N HIS A 54 11.40 2.09 6.00
CA HIS A 54 10.56 3.21 6.43
C HIS A 54 11.11 4.00 7.62
N HIS A 55 12.23 3.59 8.21
CA HIS A 55 13.00 4.46 9.10
C HIS A 55 13.72 5.59 8.35
N ALA A 56 14.02 5.40 7.06
CA ALA A 56 14.75 6.37 6.24
C ALA A 56 13.91 7.02 5.12
N VAL A 57 12.87 6.31 4.64
CA VAL A 57 12.03 6.76 3.51
C VAL A 57 10.58 6.80 3.96
N SER A 58 9.89 7.92 3.72
CA SER A 58 8.46 8.00 4.06
C SER A 58 7.61 7.18 3.10
N SER A 59 6.47 6.65 3.57
CA SER A 59 5.55 5.93 2.69
C SER A 59 5.03 6.78 1.52
N ALA A 60 4.96 8.10 1.69
CA ALA A 60 4.58 9.02 0.62
C ALA A 60 5.67 9.11 -0.45
N ASP A 61 6.94 9.26 -0.05
CA ASP A 61 8.08 9.30 -0.98
C ASP A 61 8.26 7.99 -1.74
N GLU A 62 8.04 6.86 -1.04
CA GLU A 62 8.08 5.56 -1.69
C GLU A 62 6.95 5.39 -2.71
N LEU A 63 5.73 5.82 -2.38
CA LEU A 63 4.62 5.77 -3.33
C LEU A 63 4.87 6.68 -4.54
N ARG A 64 5.45 7.88 -4.34
CA ARG A 64 5.89 8.76 -5.42
C ARG A 64 6.90 8.07 -6.35
N ALA A 65 7.91 7.40 -5.76
CA ALA A 65 8.92 6.67 -6.52
C ALA A 65 8.31 5.52 -7.33
N LEU A 66 7.41 4.73 -6.73
CA LEU A 66 6.69 3.64 -7.41
C LEU A 66 5.85 4.17 -8.57
N LEU A 67 5.13 5.27 -8.39
CA LEU A 67 4.32 5.88 -9.45
C LEU A 67 5.20 6.37 -10.61
N LEU A 68 6.31 7.03 -10.29
CA LEU A 68 7.28 7.50 -11.30
C LEU A 68 7.88 6.33 -12.09
N GLU A 69 8.31 5.26 -11.41
CA GLU A 69 8.88 4.06 -12.01
C GLU A 69 7.90 3.40 -12.99
N HIS A 70 6.61 3.42 -12.67
CA HIS A 70 5.56 2.82 -13.50
C HIS A 70 4.94 3.82 -14.50
N GLY A 71 5.47 5.04 -14.61
CA GLY A 71 4.98 6.06 -15.54
C GLY A 71 3.56 6.55 -15.25
N VAL A 72 3.13 6.49 -13.99
CA VAL A 72 1.81 6.97 -13.57
C VAL A 72 1.92 8.43 -13.17
N GLU A 73 1.20 9.31 -13.88
CA GLU A 73 1.09 10.71 -13.50
C GLU A 73 0.26 10.87 -12.22
N TYR A 74 0.74 11.70 -11.30
CA TYR A 74 0.03 12.04 -10.07
C TYR A 74 0.17 13.53 -9.75
N GLU A 75 -0.80 14.06 -9.02
CA GLU A 75 -0.75 15.44 -8.52
C GLU A 75 -0.17 15.45 -7.10
N GLU A 76 0.82 16.31 -6.85
CA GLU A 76 1.52 16.40 -5.56
C GLU A 76 0.59 16.64 -4.37
N LYS A 77 -0.53 17.34 -4.60
CA LYS A 77 -1.57 17.66 -3.60
C LYS A 77 -2.21 16.43 -2.92
N TYR A 78 -2.02 15.23 -3.46
CA TYR A 78 -2.52 13.99 -2.86
C TYR A 78 -1.52 13.35 -1.87
N PHE A 79 -0.34 13.94 -1.71
CA PHE A 79 0.79 13.41 -0.92
C PHE A 79 1.32 14.39 0.13
N GLU A 80 0.60 15.49 0.37
CA GLU A 80 0.85 16.48 1.45
C GLU A 80 -0.01 16.21 2.70
#